data_AF-A0A5B1BPS2-F1
#
_entry.id   AF-A0A5B1BPS2-F1
#
_cell.length_a   1.000
_cell.length_b   1.000
_cell.length_c   1.000
_cell.angle_alpha   90.00
_cell.angle_beta   90.00
_cell.angle_gamma   90.00
#
_symmetry.space_group_name_H-M   'P 1'
#
loop_
_entity.id
_entity.type
_entity.pdbx_description
1 polymer ?
#
loop_
_entity_poly.entity_id
_entity_poly.type
_entity_poly.pdbx_seq_one_letter_code
_entity_poly.pdbx_strand_id
1 'polypeptide(L)'
;MPGVWSLPCRTAPLTRNSAVAVASLVAAALSGCGSGDSTVAKTPHASTPSAASSSAPVIPPSATAAPPSTSAAPADPCAVNLASPAIAKVVSELPRDPRSQQPWNPEPLAGNYNECAQLSAVIIKANTNGDSPTTRAVMFHLGKFIPQGVPDTYGFNGIDDSQTNGNTVALTYANGMGLNSVVKFRWNGSGVEIIGNA
;
A
#
# COMPACT_ATOMS: atom_id res chain seq x y z
N MET A 1 44.86 -42.42 14.88
CA MET A 1 44.65 -42.66 16.33
C MET A 1 44.69 -41.32 17.05
N PRO A 2 43.89 -41.16 18.12
CA PRO A 2 43.13 -39.94 18.42
C PRO A 2 43.82 -39.02 19.44
N GLY A 3 43.31 -37.79 19.55
CA GLY A 3 43.48 -36.95 20.72
C GLY A 3 43.26 -35.47 20.39
N VAL A 4 42.53 -34.68 21.15
CA VAL A 4 41.64 -34.91 22.30
C VAL A 4 40.84 -33.61 22.42
N TRP A 5 39.57 -33.70 22.80
CA TRP A 5 38.74 -32.56 23.15
C TRP A 5 39.35 -31.67 24.24
N SER A 6 39.05 -30.37 24.21
CA SER A 6 38.78 -29.59 25.43
C SER A 6 38.01 -28.31 25.11
N LEU A 7 36.74 -28.27 25.54
CA LEU A 7 35.95 -27.06 25.78
C LEU A 7 36.31 -26.53 27.17
N PRO A 8 36.56 -25.23 27.35
CA PRO A 8 36.43 -24.61 28.66
C PRO A 8 35.01 -24.06 28.84
N CYS A 9 34.30 -24.73 29.75
CA CYS A 9 33.19 -24.22 30.52
C CYS A 9 33.54 -22.84 31.12
N ARG A 10 32.69 -21.82 30.95
CA ARG A 10 32.72 -20.63 31.83
C ARG A 10 31.35 -20.40 32.44
N THR A 11 31.34 -20.66 33.74
CA THR A 11 30.36 -20.35 34.76
C THR A 11 30.03 -18.85 34.84
N ALA A 12 28.75 -18.58 35.12
CA ALA A 12 28.19 -17.28 35.46
C ALA A 12 28.76 -16.68 36.76
N PRO A 13 28.50 -15.38 37.00
CA PRO A 13 27.92 -15.01 38.29
C PRO A 13 26.64 -14.18 38.15
N LEU A 14 25.69 -14.52 39.02
CA LEU A 14 24.51 -13.75 39.38
C LEU A 14 24.94 -12.46 40.10
N THR A 15 24.37 -11.32 39.70
CA THR A 15 24.25 -10.15 40.58
C THR A 15 22.84 -9.59 40.53
N ARG A 16 22.27 -9.54 41.73
CA ARG A 16 20.95 -9.08 42.15
C ARG A 16 21.12 -7.67 42.74
N ASN A 17 20.20 -6.74 42.45
CA ASN A 17 19.74 -5.61 43.28
C ASN A 17 18.87 -4.68 42.39
N SER A 18 17.55 -4.54 42.54
CA SER A 18 16.72 -3.94 43.62
C SER A 18 16.35 -2.46 43.39
N ALA A 19 15.08 -2.25 42.98
CA ALA A 19 14.07 -1.36 43.59
C ALA A 19 13.73 0.06 43.03
N VAL A 20 12.40 0.32 43.04
CA VAL A 20 11.61 1.59 43.13
C VAL A 20 11.50 2.47 41.86
N ALA A 21 10.41 2.48 41.08
CA ALA A 21 9.02 2.97 41.24
C ALA A 21 8.82 4.50 41.14
N VAL A 22 8.12 4.98 40.10
CA VAL A 22 7.30 6.21 40.12
C VAL A 22 6.06 6.02 39.22
N ALA A 23 4.88 6.18 39.83
CA ALA A 23 3.58 6.26 39.18
C ALA A 23 3.13 7.73 39.10
N SER A 24 2.38 8.10 38.05
CA SER A 24 1.56 9.34 38.05
C SER A 24 0.39 9.19 37.07
N LEU A 25 -0.83 9.20 37.60
CA LEU A 25 -2.09 9.35 36.87
C LEU A 25 -2.32 10.82 36.48
N VAL A 26 -2.91 11.07 35.31
CA VAL A 26 -3.85 12.20 35.10
C VAL A 26 -4.93 11.76 34.10
N ALA A 27 -6.19 11.84 34.51
CA ALA A 27 -7.38 11.77 33.67
C ALA A 27 -7.93 13.18 33.42
N ALA A 28 -8.40 13.47 32.21
CA ALA A 28 -9.33 14.57 31.93
C ALA A 28 -10.11 14.26 30.65
N ALA A 29 -11.44 14.21 30.77
CA ALA A 29 -12.40 14.14 29.68
C ALA A 29 -12.83 15.56 29.28
N LEU A 30 -12.93 15.86 27.99
CA LEU A 30 -13.75 16.95 27.46
C LEU A 30 -14.34 16.58 26.09
N SER A 31 -15.62 16.90 25.97
CA SER A 31 -16.59 16.79 24.88
C SER A 31 -16.23 17.53 23.58
N GLY A 32 -16.80 17.07 22.46
CA GLY A 32 -16.89 17.86 21.21
C GLY A 32 -17.72 17.19 20.13
N CYS A 33 -19.04 17.41 20.16
CA CYS A 33 -19.99 17.08 19.11
C CYS A 33 -19.83 18.06 17.92
N GLY A 34 -19.84 17.54 16.69
CA GLY A 34 -19.82 18.37 15.48
C GLY A 34 -20.59 17.72 14.35
N SER A 35 -21.91 17.85 14.37
CA SER A 35 -22.78 17.60 13.21
C SER A 35 -22.67 18.79 12.26
N GLY A 36 -22.25 18.52 11.02
CA GLY A 36 -22.28 19.47 9.92
C GLY A 36 -23.13 18.91 8.80
N ASP A 37 -24.45 18.94 8.98
CA ASP A 37 -25.41 18.76 7.88
C ASP A 37 -25.41 20.06 7.07
N SER A 38 -24.93 20.01 5.83
CA SER A 38 -25.03 21.12 4.89
C SER A 38 -25.83 20.64 3.69
N THR A 39 -27.14 20.71 3.85
CA THR A 39 -28.11 20.71 2.77
C THR A 39 -27.86 21.91 1.85
N VAL A 40 -27.09 21.72 0.76
CA VAL A 40 -27.20 22.61 -0.39
C VAL A 40 -28.44 22.20 -1.18
N ALA A 41 -29.59 22.71 -0.72
CA ALA A 41 -30.80 22.76 -1.52
C ALA A 41 -30.55 23.75 -2.67
N LYS A 42 -30.17 23.26 -3.84
CA LYS A 42 -30.27 24.05 -5.07
C LYS A 42 -31.61 23.72 -5.72
N THR A 43 -32.62 24.50 -5.34
CA THR A 43 -33.91 24.56 -6.01
C THR A 43 -33.71 24.84 -7.50
N PRO A 44 -34.48 24.16 -8.38
CA PRO A 44 -34.33 24.26 -9.82
C PRO A 44 -34.92 25.59 -10.29
N HIS A 45 -34.14 26.40 -11.02
CA HIS A 45 -34.72 27.53 -11.74
C HIS A 45 -35.32 27.00 -13.04
N ALA A 46 -36.63 26.78 -13.02
CA ALA A 46 -37.42 26.71 -14.24
C ALA A 46 -37.55 28.13 -14.81
N SER A 47 -37.10 28.33 -16.05
CA SER A 47 -37.58 29.45 -16.88
C SER A 47 -37.89 28.90 -18.26
N THR A 48 -39.19 28.77 -18.48
CA THR A 48 -39.88 28.51 -19.75
C THR A 48 -39.72 29.67 -20.75
N PRO A 49 -39.96 29.42 -22.05
CA PRO A 49 -39.47 30.24 -23.17
C PRO A 49 -40.51 31.25 -23.70
N SER A 50 -40.04 32.34 -24.31
CA SER A 50 -40.71 33.10 -25.40
C SER A 50 -39.78 34.26 -25.79
N ALA A 51 -39.17 34.41 -26.97
CA ALA A 51 -39.62 34.42 -28.37
C ALA A 51 -39.44 35.84 -28.96
N ALA A 52 -38.66 35.92 -30.06
CA ALA A 52 -38.72 36.88 -31.18
C ALA A 52 -38.43 38.38 -30.90
N SER A 53 -37.72 39.18 -31.70
CA SER A 53 -37.08 39.06 -33.03
C SER A 53 -36.20 40.30 -33.25
N SER A 54 -35.07 40.19 -33.96
CA SER A 54 -34.60 41.24 -34.89
C SER A 54 -33.47 40.76 -35.78
N SER A 55 -33.57 41.19 -37.04
CA SER A 55 -32.99 40.65 -38.26
C SER A 55 -31.55 41.10 -38.54
N ALA A 56 -30.72 40.23 -39.13
CA ALA A 56 -29.57 40.58 -39.98
C ALA A 56 -28.96 39.32 -40.67
N PRO A 57 -28.22 39.47 -41.80
CA PRO A 57 -28.10 38.45 -42.85
C PRO A 57 -26.90 37.49 -42.72
N VAL A 58 -27.05 36.38 -43.45
CA VAL A 58 -26.18 35.22 -43.73
C VAL A 58 -24.67 35.47 -43.78
N ILE A 59 -23.92 34.65 -43.01
CA ILE A 59 -22.62 34.06 -43.37
C ILE A 59 -22.58 32.65 -42.75
N PRO A 60 -22.25 31.55 -43.48
CA PRO A 60 -22.12 30.23 -42.86
C PRO A 60 -20.75 30.11 -42.18
N PRO A 61 -20.64 30.01 -40.85
CA PRO A 61 -19.39 29.59 -40.24
C PRO A 61 -19.21 28.08 -40.43
N SER A 62 -18.07 27.70 -41.01
CA SER A 62 -17.59 26.33 -41.09
C SER A 62 -17.84 25.57 -39.78
N ALA A 63 -18.46 24.40 -39.88
CA ALA A 63 -18.67 23.51 -38.76
C ALA A 63 -17.31 22.94 -38.29
N THR A 64 -16.64 23.65 -37.39
CA THR A 64 -15.62 23.06 -36.54
C THR A 64 -16.33 22.11 -35.59
N ALA A 65 -16.12 20.81 -35.76
CA ALA A 65 -16.55 19.79 -34.80
C ALA A 65 -15.99 20.15 -33.42
N ALA A 66 -16.88 20.33 -32.44
CA ALA A 66 -16.48 20.54 -31.05
C ALA A 66 -15.65 19.32 -30.61
N PRO A 67 -14.47 19.50 -29.99
CA PRO A 67 -13.71 18.39 -29.45
C PRO A 67 -14.56 17.67 -28.39
N PRO A 68 -14.53 16.32 -28.33
CA PRO A 68 -15.27 15.59 -27.32
C PRO A 68 -14.77 15.98 -25.94
N SER A 69 -15.63 16.63 -25.17
CA SER A 69 -15.39 17.01 -23.78
C SER A 69 -15.57 15.80 -22.87
N THR A 70 -14.64 14.83 -22.96
CA THR A 70 -14.45 13.83 -21.89
C THR A 70 -13.60 14.44 -20.78
N SER A 71 -14.20 15.33 -20.00
CA SER A 71 -13.67 15.65 -18.67
C SER A 71 -14.06 14.50 -17.75
N ALA A 72 -13.21 13.47 -17.67
CA ALA A 72 -13.37 12.42 -16.66
C ALA A 72 -13.35 13.05 -15.26
N ALA A 73 -14.22 12.57 -14.37
CA ALA A 73 -14.20 13.00 -12.97
C ALA A 73 -12.81 12.77 -12.35
N PRO A 74 -12.37 13.59 -11.38
CA PRO A 74 -11.12 13.37 -10.68
C PRO A 74 -11.08 11.94 -10.11
N ALA A 75 -9.99 11.22 -10.34
CA ALA A 75 -9.79 9.91 -9.74
C ALA A 75 -9.78 10.02 -8.22
N ASP A 76 -10.39 9.06 -7.54
CA ASP A 76 -10.31 8.96 -6.08
C ASP A 76 -8.86 8.63 -5.68
N PRO A 77 -8.17 9.51 -4.93
CA PRO A 77 -6.81 9.26 -4.46
C PRO A 77 -6.71 8.00 -3.60
N CYS A 78 -7.78 7.63 -2.90
CA CYS A 78 -7.83 6.47 -2.02
C CYS A 78 -8.26 5.18 -2.73
N ALA A 79 -8.45 5.19 -4.05
CA ALA A 79 -8.68 3.97 -4.80
C ALA A 79 -7.39 3.15 -4.92
N VAL A 80 -7.52 1.83 -4.99
CA VAL A 80 -6.37 0.97 -5.29
C VAL A 80 -5.84 1.30 -6.68
N ASN A 81 -4.56 1.62 -6.78
CA ASN A 81 -3.92 2.02 -8.04
C ASN A 81 -2.52 1.40 -8.19
N LEU A 82 -2.43 0.28 -8.90
CA LEU A 82 -1.17 -0.40 -9.19
C LEU A 82 -0.33 0.29 -10.26
N ALA A 83 -0.91 1.25 -10.99
CA ALA A 83 -0.21 2.09 -11.95
C ALA A 83 0.29 3.41 -11.34
N SER A 84 0.26 3.56 -10.01
CA SER A 84 0.72 4.76 -9.34
C SER A 84 2.21 5.01 -9.64
N PRO A 85 2.60 6.24 -10.03
CA PRO A 85 4.01 6.58 -10.28
C PRO A 85 4.87 6.47 -9.00
N ALA A 86 4.26 6.52 -7.82
CA ALA A 86 4.96 6.29 -6.56
C ALA A 86 5.56 4.87 -6.47
N ILE A 87 4.85 3.87 -7.02
CA ILE A 87 5.33 2.49 -7.09
C ILE A 87 6.57 2.43 -7.98
N ALA A 88 6.47 2.91 -9.21
CA ALA A 88 7.57 2.88 -10.18
C ALA A 88 8.83 3.58 -9.64
N LYS A 89 8.67 4.74 -8.98
CA LYS A 89 9.77 5.47 -8.34
C LYS A 89 10.45 4.60 -7.28
N VAL A 90 9.68 4.08 -6.32
CA VAL A 90 10.24 3.25 -5.24
C VAL A 90 10.94 2.02 -5.79
N VAL A 91 10.32 1.33 -6.76
CA VAL A 91 10.90 0.14 -7.40
C VAL A 91 12.22 0.45 -8.11
N SER A 92 12.36 1.64 -8.72
CA SER A 92 13.61 2.06 -9.35
C SER A 92 14.74 2.38 -8.37
N GLU A 93 14.40 2.76 -7.14
CA GLU A 93 15.35 3.07 -6.07
C GLU A 93 15.76 1.84 -5.25
N LEU A 94 15.05 0.71 -5.41
CA LEU A 94 15.38 -0.53 -4.71
C LEU A 94 16.75 -1.08 -5.13
N PRO A 95 17.50 -1.67 -4.19
CA PRO A 95 18.67 -2.46 -4.52
C PRO A 95 18.32 -3.56 -5.51
N ARG A 96 19.25 -3.87 -6.43
CA ARG A 96 19.11 -4.96 -7.40
C ARG A 96 18.83 -6.29 -6.70
N ASP A 97 18.15 -7.19 -7.40
CA ASP A 97 17.90 -8.54 -6.90
C ASP A 97 19.22 -9.24 -6.56
N PRO A 98 19.44 -9.68 -5.30
CA PRO A 98 20.70 -10.32 -4.91
C PRO A 98 21.00 -11.60 -5.71
N ARG A 99 19.97 -12.33 -6.17
CA ARG A 99 20.15 -13.61 -6.89
C ARG A 99 20.55 -13.41 -8.35
N SER A 100 19.86 -12.54 -9.07
CA SER A 100 20.05 -12.33 -10.51
C SER A 100 20.84 -11.08 -10.88
N GLN A 101 21.06 -10.16 -9.93
CA GLN A 101 21.63 -8.81 -10.13
C GLN A 101 20.82 -7.94 -11.12
N GLN A 102 19.61 -8.35 -11.44
CA GLN A 102 18.72 -7.61 -12.32
C GLN A 102 17.99 -6.50 -11.56
N PRO A 103 17.61 -5.41 -12.24
CA PRO A 103 16.66 -4.46 -11.68
C PRO A 103 15.30 -5.14 -11.49
N TRP A 104 14.46 -4.51 -10.69
CA TRP A 104 13.07 -4.94 -10.50
C TRP A 104 12.18 -4.40 -11.62
N ASN A 105 11.14 -5.17 -11.98
CA ASN A 105 10.10 -4.69 -12.89
C ASN A 105 9.20 -3.67 -12.16
N PRO A 106 9.06 -2.43 -12.67
CA PRO A 106 8.20 -1.42 -12.04
C PRO A 106 6.72 -1.77 -12.08
N GLU A 107 6.31 -2.67 -12.98
CA GLU A 107 4.94 -3.14 -13.08
C GLU A 107 4.69 -4.29 -12.06
N PRO A 108 3.81 -4.08 -11.07
CA PRO A 108 3.49 -5.10 -10.08
C PRO A 108 2.80 -6.31 -10.69
N LEU A 109 3.11 -7.48 -10.17
CA LEU A 109 2.38 -8.72 -10.45
C LEU A 109 1.00 -8.74 -9.77
N ALA A 110 0.95 -8.20 -8.56
CA ALA A 110 -0.24 -8.09 -7.73
C ALA A 110 -0.02 -6.99 -6.69
N GLY A 111 -1.09 -6.52 -6.06
CA GLY A 111 -0.97 -5.52 -5.02
C GLY A 111 -2.32 -4.93 -4.63
N ASN A 112 -2.31 -4.15 -3.56
CA ASN A 112 -3.43 -3.35 -3.08
C ASN A 112 -2.99 -1.91 -2.77
N TYR A 113 -2.01 -1.38 -3.52
CA TYR A 113 -1.46 -0.05 -3.29
C TYR A 113 -2.55 1.00 -3.20
N ASN A 114 -2.58 1.69 -2.07
CA ASN A 114 -3.53 2.74 -1.75
C ASN A 114 -2.80 3.77 -0.88
N GLU A 115 -2.76 5.03 -1.33
CA GLU A 115 -2.06 6.10 -0.62
C GLU A 115 -2.76 6.53 0.68
N CYS A 116 -4.02 6.18 0.86
CA CYS A 116 -4.79 6.44 2.07
C CYS A 116 -4.80 5.26 3.05
N ALA A 117 -4.37 4.06 2.62
CA ALA A 117 -4.35 2.89 3.50
C ALA A 117 -3.20 2.98 4.51
N GLN A 118 -3.47 2.55 5.75
CA GLN A 118 -2.46 2.45 6.78
C GLN A 118 -1.40 1.40 6.43
N LEU A 119 -1.78 0.33 5.73
CA LEU A 119 -0.82 -0.60 5.16
C LEU A 119 -1.31 -1.06 3.78
N SER A 120 -0.45 -0.94 2.78
CA SER A 120 -0.66 -1.53 1.46
C SER A 120 0.63 -2.18 0.96
N ALA A 121 0.52 -3.08 -0.01
CA ALA A 121 1.64 -3.78 -0.59
C ALA A 121 1.50 -3.93 -2.09
N VAL A 122 2.63 -4.08 -2.76
CA VAL A 122 2.74 -4.52 -4.14
C VAL A 122 3.77 -5.62 -4.22
N ILE A 123 3.55 -6.56 -5.13
CA ILE A 123 4.46 -7.66 -5.39
C ILE A 123 5.13 -7.40 -6.73
N ILE A 124 6.44 -7.30 -6.70
CA ILE A 124 7.28 -7.07 -7.88
C ILE A 124 8.09 -8.32 -8.20
N LYS A 125 8.47 -8.44 -9.46
CA LYS A 125 9.40 -9.48 -9.93
C LYS A 125 10.70 -8.88 -10.42
N ALA A 126 11.78 -9.64 -10.31
CA ALA A 126 13.03 -9.33 -11.00
C ALA A 126 12.78 -9.27 -12.51
N ASN A 127 13.42 -8.31 -13.19
CA ASN A 127 13.29 -8.13 -14.63
C ASN A 127 14.19 -9.12 -15.39
N THR A 128 13.80 -10.40 -15.34
CA THR A 128 14.51 -11.51 -15.99
C THR A 128 13.53 -12.39 -16.77
N ASN A 129 14.05 -13.07 -17.79
CA ASN A 129 13.31 -14.02 -18.62
C ASN A 129 13.40 -15.47 -18.11
N GLY A 130 13.97 -15.71 -16.92
CA GLY A 130 14.07 -17.06 -16.35
C GLY A 130 12.72 -17.60 -15.86
N ASP A 131 12.60 -18.93 -15.80
CA ASP A 131 11.35 -19.63 -15.45
C ASP A 131 10.84 -19.35 -14.02
N SER A 132 11.75 -18.98 -13.11
CA SER A 132 11.43 -18.61 -11.73
C SER A 132 12.14 -17.32 -11.34
N PRO A 133 11.58 -16.16 -11.76
CA PRO A 133 12.10 -14.87 -11.34
C PRO A 133 11.90 -14.69 -9.84
N THR A 134 12.85 -14.05 -9.17
CA THR A 134 12.69 -13.67 -7.75
C THR A 134 11.52 -12.70 -7.64
N THR A 135 10.64 -12.91 -6.66
CA THR A 135 9.59 -11.96 -6.30
C THR A 135 9.87 -11.32 -4.95
N ARG A 136 9.40 -10.09 -4.77
CA ARG A 136 9.52 -9.33 -3.53
C ARG A 136 8.22 -8.58 -3.26
N ALA A 137 7.84 -8.50 -2.00
CA ALA A 137 6.78 -7.62 -1.55
C ALA A 137 7.36 -6.27 -1.11
N VAL A 138 6.80 -5.18 -1.64
CA VAL A 138 7.12 -3.81 -1.30
C VAL A 138 5.93 -3.23 -0.57
N MET A 139 6.13 -2.77 0.66
CA MET A 139 5.06 -2.25 1.50
C MET A 139 5.07 -0.74 1.61
N PHE A 140 3.89 -0.20 1.83
CA PHE A 140 3.64 1.22 1.96
C PHE A 140 2.75 1.51 3.16
N HIS A 141 3.06 2.58 3.87
CA HIS A 141 2.23 3.16 4.92
C HIS A 141 1.80 4.55 4.45
N LEU A 142 0.50 4.77 4.26
CA LEU A 142 -0.05 6.03 3.75
C LEU A 142 0.67 6.48 2.46
N GLY A 143 0.84 5.54 1.52
CA GLY A 143 1.53 5.75 0.25
C GLY A 143 3.07 5.89 0.32
N LYS A 144 3.67 5.85 1.52
CA LYS A 144 5.12 5.96 1.72
C LYS A 144 5.78 4.59 1.86
N PHE A 145 6.88 4.36 1.16
CA PHE A 145 7.61 3.10 1.19
C PHE A 145 8.17 2.77 2.58
N ILE A 146 8.06 1.50 2.96
CA ILE A 146 8.59 0.93 4.20
C ILE A 146 9.81 0.06 3.85
N PRO A 147 11.04 0.49 4.17
CA PRO A 147 12.26 -0.23 3.76
C PRO A 147 12.50 -1.56 4.50
N GLN A 148 11.86 -1.78 5.64
CA GLN A 148 12.06 -2.97 6.50
C GLN A 148 10.71 -3.62 6.84
N GLY A 149 9.92 -3.95 5.81
CA GLY A 149 8.54 -4.42 5.99
C GLY A 149 8.35 -5.94 5.88
N VAL A 150 9.06 -6.59 4.95
CA VAL A 150 8.75 -7.98 4.56
C VAL A 150 10.02 -8.80 4.36
N PRO A 151 10.09 -10.03 4.91
CA PRO A 151 11.14 -10.98 4.57
C PRO A 151 11.03 -11.43 3.10
N ASP A 152 12.12 -11.33 2.34
CA ASP A 152 12.20 -11.82 0.96
C ASP A 152 12.16 -13.36 0.85
N THR A 153 12.11 -14.08 1.97
CA THR A 153 12.24 -15.53 2.04
C THR A 153 11.02 -16.30 1.52
N TYR A 154 9.85 -15.67 1.45
CA TYR A 154 8.60 -16.36 1.10
C TYR A 154 8.32 -16.40 -0.40
N GLY A 155 8.92 -15.50 -1.20
CA GLY A 155 8.63 -15.42 -2.64
C GLY A 155 7.14 -15.16 -2.92
N PHE A 156 6.55 -14.16 -2.28
CA PHE A 156 5.13 -13.82 -2.44
C PHE A 156 4.76 -13.60 -3.91
N ASN A 157 3.58 -14.09 -4.30
CA ASN A 157 3.10 -14.08 -5.68
C ASN A 157 1.67 -13.54 -5.85
N GLY A 158 0.98 -13.25 -4.74
CA GLY A 158 -0.37 -12.70 -4.77
C GLY A 158 -0.78 -12.06 -3.45
N ILE A 159 -1.99 -11.49 -3.45
CA ILE A 159 -2.65 -10.92 -2.28
C ILE A 159 -3.98 -11.66 -2.09
N ASP A 160 -4.32 -11.95 -0.83
CA ASP A 160 -5.65 -12.43 -0.46
C ASP A 160 -6.50 -11.22 -0.04
N ASP A 161 -7.35 -10.76 -0.95
CA ASP A 161 -8.23 -9.60 -0.73
C ASP A 161 -9.28 -9.86 0.35
N SER A 162 -9.67 -11.13 0.57
CA SER A 162 -10.67 -11.48 1.59
C SER A 162 -10.14 -11.31 3.02
N GLN A 163 -8.82 -11.33 3.18
CA GLN A 163 -8.12 -11.21 4.45
C GLN A 163 -7.31 -9.90 4.56
N THR A 164 -7.38 -9.05 3.54
CA THR A 164 -6.72 -7.76 3.47
C THR A 164 -7.71 -6.65 3.80
N ASN A 165 -7.25 -5.63 4.53
CA ASN A 165 -8.03 -4.46 4.90
C ASN A 165 -7.09 -3.24 5.06
N GLY A 166 -7.61 -2.10 5.51
CA GLY A 166 -6.87 -0.84 5.55
C GLY A 166 -5.58 -0.85 6.39
N ASN A 167 -5.40 -1.77 7.35
CA ASN A 167 -4.20 -1.84 8.19
C ASN A 167 -3.48 -3.20 8.17
N THR A 168 -4.07 -4.19 7.50
CA THR A 168 -3.59 -5.56 7.42
C THR A 168 -3.52 -6.00 5.97
N VAL A 169 -2.39 -6.56 5.56
CA VAL A 169 -2.21 -7.12 4.22
C VAL A 169 -1.92 -8.61 4.34
N ALA A 170 -2.70 -9.42 3.60
CA ALA A 170 -2.51 -10.85 3.51
C ALA A 170 -1.82 -11.19 2.17
N LEU A 171 -0.57 -11.65 2.24
CA LEU A 171 0.21 -12.02 1.06
C LEU A 171 0.19 -13.54 0.87
N THR A 172 0.03 -13.99 -0.37
CA THR A 172 0.04 -15.40 -0.74
C THR A 172 1.38 -15.80 -1.33
N TYR A 173 1.79 -17.05 -1.10
CA TYR A 173 2.94 -17.67 -1.73
C TYR A 173 2.70 -19.16 -1.93
N ALA A 174 3.39 -19.77 -2.90
CA ALA A 174 3.38 -21.23 -3.05
C ALA A 174 4.39 -21.86 -2.09
N ASN A 175 3.94 -22.78 -1.24
CA ASN A 175 4.82 -23.53 -0.34
C ASN A 175 5.56 -24.66 -1.07
N GLY A 176 6.44 -25.38 -0.37
CA GLY A 176 7.25 -26.46 -0.97
C GLY A 176 6.46 -27.64 -1.57
N MET A 177 5.14 -27.69 -1.35
CA MET A 177 4.22 -28.68 -1.92
C MET A 177 3.40 -28.11 -3.09
N GLY A 178 3.64 -26.85 -3.50
CA GLY A 178 2.88 -26.16 -4.54
C GLY A 178 1.50 -25.69 -4.11
N LEU A 179 1.20 -25.69 -2.81
CA LEU A 179 -0.06 -25.18 -2.27
C LEU A 179 0.09 -23.70 -1.89
N ASN A 180 -0.98 -22.93 -2.06
CA ASN A 180 -1.01 -21.53 -1.65
C ASN A 180 -1.09 -21.44 -0.11
N SER A 181 -0.14 -20.74 0.48
CA SER A 181 -0.09 -20.36 1.89
C SER A 181 -0.20 -18.85 2.03
N VAL A 182 -0.66 -18.38 3.19
CA VAL A 182 -0.94 -16.97 3.45
C VAL A 182 -0.11 -16.48 4.64
N VAL A 183 0.53 -15.32 4.49
CA VAL A 183 1.18 -14.59 5.58
C VAL A 183 0.50 -13.25 5.75
N LYS A 184 0.06 -12.95 6.96
CA LYS A 184 -0.58 -11.69 7.30
C LYS A 184 0.39 -10.74 7.98
N PHE A 185 0.35 -9.50 7.53
CA PHE A 185 1.15 -8.41 8.04
C PHE A 185 0.24 -7.29 8.52
N ARG A 186 0.57 -6.65 9.65
CA ARG A 186 -0.12 -5.42 10.08
C ARG A 186 0.86 -4.31 10.41
N TRP A 187 0.37 -3.08 10.34
CA TRP A 187 1.08 -1.93 10.88
C TRP A 187 0.83 -1.80 12.39
N ASN A 188 1.88 -1.70 13.19
CA ASN A 188 1.78 -1.61 14.66
C ASN A 188 2.01 -0.21 15.24
N GLY A 189 2.17 0.80 14.39
CA GLY A 189 2.45 2.18 14.79
C GLY A 189 3.90 2.61 14.52
N SER A 190 4.84 1.68 14.42
CA SER A 190 6.26 1.98 14.12
C SER A 190 6.80 1.19 12.93
N GLY A 191 6.21 0.03 12.64
CA GLY A 191 6.63 -0.82 11.54
C GLY A 191 5.59 -1.86 11.19
N VAL A 192 6.01 -2.77 10.33
CA VAL A 192 5.23 -3.92 9.92
C VAL A 192 5.57 -5.10 10.82
N GLU A 193 4.56 -5.82 11.28
CA GLU A 193 4.70 -7.06 12.02
C GLU A 193 3.91 -8.19 11.35
N ILE A 194 4.41 -9.43 11.49
CA ILE A 194 3.69 -10.64 11.08
C ILE A 194 2.70 -11.02 12.17
N ILE A 195 1.46 -11.31 11.78
CA ILE A 195 0.36 -11.54 12.73
C ILE A 195 -0.27 -12.92 12.59
N GLY A 196 0.10 -13.68 11.58
CA GLY A 196 -0.39 -15.04 11.36
C GLY A 196 0.06 -15.60 10.03
N ASN A 197 0.30 -16.91 10.03
CA ASN A 197 0.66 -17.70 8.86
C ASN A 197 -0.32 -18.89 8.78
N ALA A 198 -0.83 -19.19 7.58
CA ALA A 198 -1.77 -20.27 7.34
C ALA A 198 -1.36 -21.09 6.11
#